data_AF-A0A165NFU6-F1
#
_entry.id   AF-A0A165NFU6-F1
#
_cell.length_a   1.000
_cell.length_b   1.000
_cell.length_c   1.000
_cell.angle_alpha   90.00
_cell.angle_beta   90.00
_cell.angle_gamma   90.00
#
_symmetry.space_group_name_H-M   'P 1'
#
loop_
_entity.id
_entity.type
_entity.pdbx_description
1 polymer ?
#
loop_
_entity_poly.entity_id
_entity_poly.type
_entity_poly.pdbx_seq_one_letter_code
_entity_poly.pdbx_strand_id
1 'polypeptide(L)'
;LTSAFIVPLRVHASKTWLPGVPTQVARLFDWLEDILNLHLSFLRTLKNAARAWQSGAIVAEVARDLLRLVPRLEVHQPYLVRVDEVRELVVLWARDRDSQFGEYIRMRE
;
A
#
# COMPACT_ATOMS: atom_id res chain seq x y z
N LEU A 1 -2.68 9.54 -2.21
CA LEU A 1 -3.55 8.36 -1.95
C LEU A 1 -3.52 7.96 -0.48
N THR A 2 -2.39 7.48 0.06
CA THR A 2 -2.32 7.04 1.46
C THR A 2 -2.65 8.13 2.48
N SER A 3 -2.07 9.33 2.33
CA SER A 3 -2.29 10.46 3.25
C SER A 3 -3.72 11.00 3.27
N ALA A 4 -4.43 10.89 2.15
CA ALA A 4 -5.78 11.44 1.99
C ALA A 4 -6.88 10.45 2.41
N PHE A 5 -6.68 9.15 2.16
CA PHE A 5 -7.72 8.12 2.33
C PHE A 5 -7.40 7.07 3.39
N ILE A 6 -6.13 6.71 3.60
CA ILE A 6 -5.75 5.59 4.48
C ILE A 6 -5.37 6.09 5.87
N VAL A 7 -4.54 7.13 5.94
CA VAL A 7 -4.07 7.70 7.21
C VAL A 7 -5.23 8.14 8.12
N PRO A 8 -6.30 8.79 7.62
CA PRO A 8 -7.41 9.19 8.50
C PRO A 8 -8.21 8.02 9.10
N LEU A 9 -8.04 6.80 8.57
CA LEU A 9 -8.69 5.59 9.06
C LEU A 9 -7.86 4.83 10.10
N ARG A 10 -6.65 5.29 10.41
CA ARG A 10 -5.81 4.73 11.47
C ARG A 10 -5.93 5.55 12.76
N VAL A 11 -5.81 4.87 13.88
CA VAL A 11 -5.57 5.50 15.18
C VAL A 11 -4.29 6.33 15.08
N HIS A 12 -4.31 7.54 15.65
CA HIS A 12 -3.19 8.47 15.56
C HIS A 12 -1.87 7.81 16.01
N ALA A 13 -0.83 8.00 15.21
CA ALA A 13 0.51 7.44 15.43
C ALA A 13 0.55 5.91 15.63
N SER A 14 -0.41 5.17 15.06
CA SER A 14 -0.52 3.72 15.20
C SER A 14 -0.81 3.02 13.87
N LYS A 15 -0.53 1.72 13.83
CA LYS A 15 -0.99 0.80 12.77
C LYS A 15 -2.39 0.25 13.03
N THR A 16 -3.02 0.60 14.15
CA THR A 16 -4.38 0.14 14.45
C THR A 16 -5.41 0.88 13.61
N TRP A 17 -6.34 0.14 13.01
CA TRP A 17 -7.49 0.70 12.30
C TRP A 17 -8.52 1.25 13.29
N LEU A 18 -9.20 2.35 12.92
CA LEU A 18 -10.31 2.87 13.71
C LEU A 18 -11.47 1.84 13.77
N PRO A 19 -12.27 1.85 14.85
CA PRO A 19 -13.51 1.07 14.90
C PRO A 19 -14.41 1.39 13.69
N GLY A 20 -15.10 0.37 13.19
CA GLY A 20 -16.00 0.51 12.04
C GLY A 20 -15.35 0.31 10.67
N VAL A 21 -14.01 0.31 10.56
CA VAL A 21 -13.32 -0.06 9.31
C VAL A 21 -13.50 -1.56 9.05
N PRO A 22 -14.10 -1.97 7.91
CA PRO A 22 -14.28 -3.38 7.61
C PRO A 22 -12.94 -4.11 7.47
N THR A 23 -12.85 -5.32 8.02
CA THR A 23 -11.61 -6.12 8.02
C THR A 23 -11.07 -6.36 6.61
N GLN A 24 -11.94 -6.53 5.62
CA GLN A 24 -11.55 -6.72 4.23
C GLN A 24 -10.82 -5.49 3.67
N VAL A 25 -11.31 -4.29 3.98
CA VAL A 25 -10.71 -3.01 3.58
C VAL A 25 -9.38 -2.78 4.30
N ALA A 26 -9.37 -3.00 5.61
CA ALA A 26 -8.18 -2.91 6.45
C ALA A 26 -7.03 -3.78 5.86
N ARG A 27 -7.32 -5.05 5.57
CA ARG A 27 -6.33 -5.97 4.98
C ARG A 27 -5.85 -5.52 3.60
N LEU A 28 -6.75 -5.01 2.76
CA LEU A 28 -6.38 -4.49 1.44
C LEU A 28 -5.40 -3.31 1.57
N PHE A 29 -5.66 -2.40 2.49
CA PHE A 29 -4.77 -1.26 2.74
C PHE A 29 -3.46 -1.65 3.39
N ASP A 30 -3.45 -2.67 4.27
CA ASP A 30 -2.21 -3.22 4.82
C ASP A 30 -1.32 -3.80 3.68
N TRP A 31 -1.89 -4.58 2.75
CA TRP A 31 -1.12 -5.05 1.59
C TRP A 31 -0.66 -3.93 0.67
N LEU A 32 -1.47 -2.88 0.47
CA LEU A 32 -1.05 -1.71 -0.29
C LEU A 32 0.14 -1.00 0.38
N GLU A 33 0.15 -0.89 1.71
CA GLU A 33 1.27 -0.34 2.46
C GLU A 33 2.53 -1.20 2.26
N ASP A 34 2.41 -2.52 2.31
CA ASP A 34 3.53 -3.43 2.07
C ASP A 34 4.07 -3.34 0.63
N ILE A 35 3.18 -3.20 -0.36
CA ILE A 35 3.55 -2.94 -1.78
C ILE A 35 4.33 -1.62 -1.87
N LEU A 36 3.85 -0.54 -1.25
CA LEU A 36 4.53 0.75 -1.24
C LEU A 36 5.91 0.65 -0.58
N ASN A 37 6.02 -0.06 0.54
CA ASN A 37 7.28 -0.30 1.23
C ASN A 37 8.28 -1.12 0.37
N LEU A 38 7.78 -2.08 -0.40
CA LEU A 38 8.59 -2.81 -1.38
C LEU A 38 9.08 -1.86 -2.48
N HIS A 39 8.21 -1.03 -3.06
CA HIS A 39 8.61 -0.05 -4.07
C HIS A 39 9.61 0.98 -3.55
N LEU A 40 9.51 1.40 -2.29
CA LEU A 40 10.52 2.23 -1.64
C LEU A 40 11.88 1.51 -1.54
N SER A 41 11.87 0.19 -1.34
CA SER A 41 13.10 -0.62 -1.35
C SER A 41 13.73 -0.64 -2.76
N PHE A 42 12.93 -0.89 -3.80
CA PHE A 42 13.39 -0.79 -5.21
C PHE A 42 13.98 0.58 -5.51
N LEU A 43 13.26 1.66 -5.14
CA LEU A 43 13.71 3.03 -5.37
C LEU A 43 15.04 3.32 -4.71
N ARG A 44 15.26 2.85 -3.47
CA ARG A 44 16.53 3.02 -2.75
C ARG A 44 17.67 2.29 -3.44
N THR A 45 17.46 1.02 -3.82
CA THR A 45 18.45 0.22 -4.56
C THR A 45 18.85 0.92 -5.86
N LEU A 46 17.88 1.35 -6.65
CA LEU A 46 18.11 2.03 -7.93
C LEU A 46 18.79 3.40 -7.73
N LYS A 47 18.39 4.18 -6.71
CA LYS A 47 19.04 5.47 -6.40
C LYS A 47 20.50 5.29 -6.00
N ASN A 48 20.83 4.25 -5.24
CA ASN A 48 22.22 3.97 -4.85
C ASN A 48 23.08 3.63 -6.08
N ALA A 49 22.57 2.78 -6.97
CA ALA A 49 23.21 2.46 -8.23
C ALA A 49 23.39 3.70 -9.12
N ALA A 50 22.35 4.53 -9.26
CA ALA A 50 22.39 5.75 -10.05
C ALA A 50 23.41 6.76 -9.49
N ARG A 51 23.52 6.90 -8.16
CA ARG A 51 24.52 7.77 -7.54
C ARG A 51 25.95 7.31 -7.83
N ALA A 52 26.21 6.01 -7.72
CA ALA A 52 27.52 5.44 -8.04
C ALA A 52 27.90 5.67 -9.51
N TRP A 53 26.93 5.47 -10.43
CA TRP A 53 27.12 5.80 -11.85
C TRP A 53 27.47 7.27 -12.06
N GLN A 54 26.69 8.17 -11.45
CA GLN A 54 26.85 9.62 -11.59
C GLN A 54 28.18 10.12 -11.03
N SER A 55 28.75 9.45 -10.03
CA SER A 55 30.09 9.77 -9.52
C SER A 55 31.23 9.16 -10.34
N GLY A 56 30.93 8.51 -11.48
CA GLY A 56 31.92 7.82 -12.32
C GLY A 56 32.42 6.50 -11.73
N ALA A 57 31.77 5.96 -10.70
CA ALA A 57 32.13 4.67 -10.13
C ALA A 57 31.54 3.52 -10.96
N ILE A 58 32.20 2.36 -10.93
CA ILE A 58 31.67 1.14 -11.54
C ILE A 58 30.45 0.69 -10.73
N VAL A 59 29.32 0.62 -11.42
CA VAL A 59 28.09 0.07 -10.86
C VAL A 59 28.18 -1.45 -10.90
N ALA A 60 28.46 -2.06 -9.74
CA ALA A 60 28.48 -3.51 -9.56
C ALA A 60 27.21 -3.99 -8.84
N GLU A 61 26.87 -5.27 -9.00
CA GLU A 61 25.90 -5.99 -8.15
C GLU A 61 24.44 -5.50 -8.17
N VAL A 62 24.06 -4.57 -9.05
CA VAL A 62 22.66 -4.08 -9.14
C VAL A 62 21.66 -5.21 -9.38
N ALA A 63 22.01 -6.14 -10.26
CA ALA A 63 21.17 -7.32 -10.49
C ALA A 63 21.02 -8.17 -9.22
N ARG A 64 22.10 -8.38 -8.45
CA ARG A 64 22.06 -9.11 -7.18
C ARG A 64 21.12 -8.43 -6.17
N ASP A 65 21.23 -7.11 -6.04
CA ASP A 65 20.40 -6.35 -5.10
C ASP A 65 18.92 -6.31 -5.50
N LEU A 66 18.62 -6.23 -6.80
CA LEU A 66 17.26 -6.32 -7.32
C LEU A 66 16.68 -7.73 -7.18
N LEU A 67 17.47 -8.78 -7.45
CA LEU A 67 17.03 -10.18 -7.32
C LEU A 67 16.59 -10.52 -5.88
N ARG A 68 17.19 -9.90 -4.86
CA ARG A 68 16.76 -10.05 -3.46
C ARG A 68 15.35 -9.49 -3.20
N LEU A 69 14.86 -8.59 -4.04
CA LEU A 69 13.52 -8.01 -3.93
C LEU A 69 12.46 -8.82 -4.69
N VAL A 70 12.85 -9.66 -5.64
CA VAL A 70 11.92 -10.43 -6.50
C VAL A 70 10.99 -11.34 -5.69
N PRO A 71 11.46 -12.15 -4.72
CA PRO A 71 10.55 -13.00 -3.94
C PRO A 71 9.48 -12.19 -3.20
N ARG A 72 9.83 -10.98 -2.75
CA ARG A 72 8.93 -10.09 -2.00
C ARG A 72 7.79 -9.54 -2.85
N LEU A 73 7.85 -9.66 -4.18
CA LEU A 73 6.75 -9.28 -5.07
C LEU A 73 5.49 -10.12 -4.82
N GLU A 74 5.59 -11.27 -4.15
CA GLU A 74 4.45 -12.09 -3.72
C GLU A 74 3.41 -11.32 -2.89
N VAL A 75 3.82 -10.22 -2.24
CA VAL A 75 2.93 -9.32 -1.50
C VAL A 75 1.78 -8.75 -2.36
N HIS A 76 1.96 -8.71 -3.68
CA HIS A 76 0.92 -8.28 -4.61
C HIS A 76 -0.20 -9.31 -4.75
N GLN A 77 0.07 -10.60 -4.55
CA GLN A 77 -0.91 -11.66 -4.78
C GLN A 77 -2.21 -11.47 -4.00
N PRO A 78 -2.21 -11.32 -2.66
CA PRO A 78 -3.46 -11.15 -1.92
C PRO A 78 -4.16 -9.82 -2.22
N TYR A 79 -3.41 -8.77 -2.60
CA TYR A 79 -3.98 -7.50 -3.03
C TYR A 79 -4.73 -7.66 -4.36
N LEU A 80 -4.07 -8.22 -5.37
CA LEU A 80 -4.62 -8.39 -6.72
C LEU A 80 -5.85 -9.30 -6.72
N VAL A 81 -5.86 -10.35 -5.91
CA VAL A 81 -7.00 -11.27 -5.82
C VAL A 81 -8.24 -10.62 -5.19
N ARG A 82 -8.05 -9.64 -4.29
CA ARG A 82 -9.14 -9.11 -3.45
C ARG A 82 -9.55 -7.68 -3.77
N VAL A 83 -8.80 -6.96 -4.59
CA VAL A 83 -9.05 -5.54 -4.86
C VAL A 83 -10.43 -5.30 -5.48
N ASP A 84 -10.86 -6.15 -6.41
CA ASP A 84 -12.14 -6.01 -7.08
C ASP A 84 -13.30 -6.32 -6.13
N GLU A 85 -13.21 -7.41 -5.36
CA GLU A 85 -14.18 -7.76 -4.30
C GLU A 85 -14.33 -6.60 -3.29
N VAL A 86 -13.22 -6.07 -2.78
CA VAL A 86 -13.25 -4.98 -1.80
C VAL A 86 -13.79 -3.69 -2.43
N ARG A 87 -13.51 -3.42 -3.70
CA ARG A 87 -14.07 -2.27 -4.41
C ARG A 87 -15.60 -2.34 -4.47
N GLU A 88 -16.16 -3.50 -4.75
CA GLU A 88 -17.62 -3.71 -4.75
C GLU A 88 -18.21 -3.52 -3.35
N LEU A 89 -17.56 -4.05 -2.33
CA LEU A 89 -17.99 -3.87 -0.94
C LEU A 89 -17.94 -2.39 -0.50
N VAL A 90 -16.91 -1.64 -0.91
CA VAL A 90 -16.82 -0.19 -0.67
C VAL A 90 -18.02 0.54 -1.28
N VAL A 91 -18.42 0.20 -2.51
CA VAL A 91 -19.61 0.78 -3.16
C VAL A 91 -20.89 0.42 -2.41
N LEU A 92 -21.01 -0.83 -1.93
CA LEU A 92 -22.15 -1.28 -1.14
C LEU A 92 -22.26 -0.49 0.18
N TRP A 93 -21.17 -0.39 0.95
CA TRP A 93 -21.16 0.34 2.21
C TRP A 93 -21.36 1.85 2.02
N ALA A 94 -20.85 2.44 0.93
CA ALA A 94 -21.10 3.84 0.61
C ALA A 94 -22.60 4.15 0.40
N ARG A 95 -23.42 3.15 0.02
CA ARG A 95 -24.88 3.28 -0.11
C ARG A 95 -25.64 2.98 1.18
N ASP A 96 -25.02 2.24 2.09
CA ASP A 96 -25.58 1.91 3.39
C ASP A 96 -25.53 3.14 4.32
N ARG A 97 -26.70 3.61 4.75
CA ARG A 97 -26.83 4.81 5.60
C ARG A 97 -26.44 4.54 7.05
N ASP A 98 -26.46 3.29 7.48
CA ASP A 98 -26.15 2.89 8.86
C ASP A 98 -24.67 2.49 9.01
N SER A 99 -23.93 2.40 7.90
CA SER A 99 -22.50 2.10 7.91
C SER A 99 -21.65 3.31 8.29
N GLN A 100 -20.94 3.24 9.43
CA GLN A 100 -19.95 4.25 9.85
C GLN A 100 -18.84 4.43 8.80
N PHE A 101 -18.37 3.32 8.21
CA PHE A 101 -17.38 3.38 7.14
C PHE A 101 -17.96 3.98 5.86
N GLY A 102 -19.23 3.67 5.55
CA GLY A 102 -19.97 4.30 4.46
C GLY A 102 -20.10 5.81 4.62
N GLU A 103 -20.37 6.29 5.84
CA GLU A 103 -20.41 7.72 6.16
C GLU A 103 -19.06 8.39 5.89
N TYR A 104 -17.96 7.78 6.36
CA TYR A 104 -16.62 8.28 6.07
C TYR A 104 -16.35 8.40 4.56
N ILE A 105 -16.73 7.41 3.77
CA ILE A 105 -16.55 7.45 2.30
C ILE A 105 -17.33 8.63 1.71
N ARG A 106 -18.60 8.80 2.09
CA ARG A 106 -19.46 9.89 1.58
C ARG A 106 -18.96 11.28 1.96
N MET A 107 -18.29 11.44 3.10
CA MET A 107 -17.68 12.72 3.50
C MET A 107 -16.43 13.08 2.69
N ARG A 108 -15.89 12.15 1.90
CA ARG A 108 -14.63 12.31 1.15
C ARG A 108 -14.83 12.38 -0.37
N GLU A 109 -16.03 12.15 -0.88
CA GLU A 109 -16.45 12.53 -2.24
C GLU A 109 -16.59 14.06 -2.36
#